data_AF-A0A150MJK7-F1
#
_entry.id   AF-A0A150MJK7-F1
#
_cell.length_a   1.000
_cell.length_b   1.000
_cell.length_c   1.000
_cell.angle_alpha   90.00
_cell.angle_beta   90.00
_cell.angle_gamma   90.00
#
_symmetry.space_group_name_H-M   'P 1'
#
loop_
_entity.id
_entity.type
_entity.pdbx_description
1 polymer ?
#
loop_
_entity_poly.entity_id
_entity_poly.type
_entity_poly.pdbx_seq_one_letter_code
_entity_poly.pdbx_strand_id
1 'polypeptide(L)'
;MEEKLKMAHNFRFLEEKWEVLARVGETVERNVYQNPNVAMSELRKFAETITKYILALEEIREERGTDQQERLRVLFYEQIIPKEIYDLLTVIRLKGNEAVHNPSYGEVNEAKALLHMAFRIAVWFMEVYGDWSFQAPEYIEPTPQTSITTDEFDQIVQSYEEKLARLETELEKIRKEQLYISSEEKQKRREFSQRAIANFELTEAETRLLIDQQLRDAGWEHSC
;
A
#
# COMPACT_ATOMS: atom_id res chain seq x y z
N MET A 1 -8.78 23.85 21.24
CA MET A 1 -9.36 23.60 19.90
C MET A 1 -8.32 23.64 18.79
N GLU A 2 -7.14 24.24 19.02
CA GLU A 2 -6.00 24.26 18.08
C GLU A 2 -5.15 22.98 18.07
N GLU A 3 -5.28 22.10 19.06
CA GLU A 3 -4.53 20.83 19.13
C GLU A 3 -5.06 19.75 18.17
N LYS A 4 -6.24 19.96 17.57
CA LYS A 4 -6.87 19.05 16.59
C LYS A 4 -6.39 19.27 15.16
N LEU A 5 -5.58 20.30 14.89
CA LEU A 5 -4.97 20.55 13.58
C LEU A 5 -3.55 19.95 13.47
N LYS A 6 -3.25 18.92 14.26
CA LYS A 6 -2.05 18.10 14.05
C LYS A 6 -2.27 17.23 12.81
N MET A 7 -1.94 17.81 11.64
CA MET A 7 -1.43 17.13 10.44
C MET A 7 -1.93 15.68 10.24
N ALA A 8 -3.23 15.48 10.06
CA ALA A 8 -3.77 14.15 9.81
C ALA A 8 -3.43 13.73 8.38
N HIS A 9 -2.54 12.75 8.24
CA HIS A 9 -2.28 12.05 6.97
C HIS A 9 -3.29 10.90 6.80
N ASN A 10 -3.61 10.50 5.56
CA ASN A 10 -4.68 9.52 5.32
C ASN A 10 -4.37 8.15 5.94
N PHE A 11 -3.10 7.79 6.07
CA PHE A 11 -2.65 6.49 6.59
C PHE A 11 -2.58 6.38 8.11
N ARG A 12 -3.05 7.40 8.84
CA ARG A 12 -2.93 7.46 10.31
C ARG A 12 -3.58 6.27 11.03
N PHE A 13 -4.64 5.70 10.45
CA PHE A 13 -5.32 4.55 11.04
C PHE A 13 -4.44 3.29 11.16
N LEU A 14 -3.29 3.26 10.47
CA LEU A 14 -2.32 2.17 10.59
C LEU A 14 -1.34 2.34 11.75
N GLU A 15 -1.23 3.52 12.38
CA GLU A 15 -0.17 3.82 13.36
C GLU A 15 -0.13 2.85 14.55
N GLU A 16 -1.29 2.36 15.00
CA GLU A 16 -1.38 1.48 16.17
C GLU A 16 -0.79 0.09 15.91
N LYS A 17 -1.00 -0.45 14.70
CA LYS A 17 -0.68 -1.86 14.37
C LYS A 17 0.49 -1.99 13.40
N TRP A 18 0.66 -1.04 12.48
CA TRP A 18 1.62 -1.09 11.38
C TRP A 18 2.21 0.30 11.13
N GLU A 19 2.91 0.82 12.13
CA GLU A 19 3.46 2.18 12.10
C GLU A 19 4.37 2.45 10.90
N VAL A 20 5.12 1.46 10.43
CA VAL A 20 5.97 1.58 9.22
C VAL A 20 5.15 1.94 7.98
N LEU A 21 3.95 1.38 7.83
CA LEU A 21 3.04 1.67 6.72
C LEU A 21 2.43 3.07 6.86
N ALA A 22 2.09 3.47 8.09
CA ALA A 22 1.61 4.82 8.37
C ALA A 22 2.65 5.88 7.96
N ARG A 23 3.92 5.67 8.33
CA ARG A 23 5.03 6.60 8.04
C ARG A 23 5.42 6.66 6.58
N VAL A 24 5.43 5.54 5.85
CA VAL A 24 5.69 5.58 4.41
C VAL A 24 4.53 6.22 3.65
N GLY A 25 3.27 5.97 4.05
CA GLY A 25 2.11 6.66 3.50
C GLY A 25 2.16 8.18 3.71
N GLU A 26 2.53 8.61 4.93
CA GLU A 26 2.75 10.02 5.26
C GLU A 26 3.87 10.64 4.40
N THR A 27 5.00 9.94 4.22
CA THR A 27 6.10 10.39 3.36
C THR A 27 5.64 10.57 1.92
N VAL A 28 4.84 9.65 1.38
CA VAL A 28 4.31 9.74 0.01
C VAL A 28 3.39 10.95 -0.14
N GLU A 29 2.45 11.15 0.78
CA GLU A 29 1.52 12.29 0.73
C GLU A 29 2.24 13.63 0.67
N ARG A 30 3.34 13.75 1.41
CA ARG A 30 4.15 14.97 1.48
C ARG A 30 4.99 15.19 0.22
N ASN A 31 5.36 14.11 -0.47
CA ASN A 31 6.15 14.16 -1.69
C ASN A 31 5.32 14.24 -2.98
N VAL A 32 4.03 13.90 -2.97
CA VAL A 32 3.25 13.68 -4.20
C VAL A 32 3.27 14.86 -5.19
N TYR A 33 3.38 16.10 -4.70
CA TYR A 33 3.55 17.30 -5.54
C TYR A 33 5.01 17.73 -5.72
N GLN A 34 5.84 17.61 -4.68
CA GLN A 34 7.21 18.13 -4.69
C GLN A 34 8.15 17.21 -5.47
N ASN A 35 8.00 15.90 -5.26
CA ASN A 35 8.79 14.86 -5.87
C ASN A 35 7.92 13.62 -6.18
N PRO A 36 7.08 13.68 -7.23
CA PRO A 36 6.21 12.57 -7.62
C PRO A 36 6.98 11.28 -7.95
N ASN A 37 8.20 11.37 -8.50
CA ASN A 37 9.05 10.21 -8.76
C ASN A 37 9.38 9.45 -7.46
N VAL A 38 9.83 10.18 -6.44
CA VAL A 38 10.11 9.60 -5.11
C VAL A 38 8.82 9.06 -4.49
N ALA A 39 7.71 9.80 -4.57
CA ALA A 39 6.41 9.33 -4.08
C ALA A 39 6.02 7.98 -4.69
N MET A 40 6.14 7.81 -6.00
CA MET A 40 5.85 6.54 -6.70
C MET A 40 6.81 5.41 -6.32
N SER A 41 8.09 5.73 -6.13
CA SER A 41 9.10 4.77 -5.67
C SER A 41 8.82 4.29 -4.24
N GLU A 42 8.38 5.19 -3.35
CA GLU A 42 7.98 4.85 -1.98
C GLU A 42 6.66 4.08 -1.92
N LEU A 43 5.70 4.37 -2.81
CA LEU A 43 4.46 3.59 -2.95
C LEU A 43 4.73 2.12 -3.31
N ARG A 44 5.76 1.86 -4.11
CA ARG A 44 6.20 0.48 -4.36
C ARG A 44 6.67 -0.19 -3.06
N LYS A 45 7.48 0.49 -2.24
CA LYS A 45 7.91 -0.07 -0.94
C LYS A 45 6.71 -0.29 -0.02
N PHE A 46 5.75 0.63 0.01
CA PHE A 46 4.49 0.47 0.73
C PHE A 46 3.76 -0.83 0.33
N ALA A 47 3.60 -1.07 -0.98
CA ALA A 47 2.96 -2.28 -1.50
C ALA A 47 3.75 -3.56 -1.16
N GLU A 48 5.08 -3.52 -1.27
CA GLU A 48 5.96 -4.63 -0.86
C GLU A 48 5.82 -4.93 0.63
N THR A 49 5.81 -3.91 1.49
CA THR A 49 5.64 -4.05 2.93
C THR A 49 4.29 -4.64 3.30
N ILE A 50 3.18 -4.17 2.72
CA ILE A 50 1.85 -4.79 2.92
C ILE A 50 1.87 -6.26 2.54
N THR A 51 2.45 -6.59 1.38
CA THR A 51 2.51 -7.96 0.88
C THR A 51 3.27 -8.87 1.86
N LYS A 52 4.39 -8.40 2.42
CA LYS A 52 5.15 -9.13 3.45
C LYS A 52 4.34 -9.33 4.74
N TYR A 53 3.57 -8.32 5.17
CA TYR A 53 2.68 -8.48 6.31
C TYR A 53 1.61 -9.54 6.06
N ILE A 54 0.97 -9.54 4.89
CA ILE A 54 -0.04 -10.55 4.52
C ILE A 54 0.58 -11.96 4.59
N LEU A 55 1.76 -12.15 3.99
CA LEU A 55 2.45 -13.45 4.04
C LEU A 55 2.73 -13.89 5.48
N ALA A 56 3.20 -12.97 6.35
CA ALA A 56 3.42 -13.26 7.76
C ALA A 56 2.11 -13.60 8.50
N LEU A 57 1.03 -12.86 8.22
CA LEU A 57 -0.30 -13.02 8.83
C LEU A 57 -0.99 -14.31 8.38
N GLU A 58 -0.70 -14.79 7.18
CA GLU A 58 -1.28 -16.02 6.63
C GLU A 58 -0.40 -17.26 6.85
N GLU A 59 0.77 -17.08 7.47
CA GLU A 59 1.78 -18.12 7.72
C GLU A 59 2.36 -18.71 6.42
N ILE A 60 2.44 -17.89 5.36
CA ILE A 60 3.02 -18.28 4.09
C ILE A 60 4.53 -18.08 4.17
N ARG A 61 5.27 -19.17 4.00
CA ARG A 61 6.74 -19.14 4.00
C ARG A 61 7.25 -18.69 2.64
N GLU A 62 8.25 -17.83 2.70
CA GLU A 62 8.96 -17.34 1.53
C GLU A 62 10.27 -18.12 1.36
N GLU A 63 10.61 -18.40 0.11
CA GLU A 63 11.93 -18.92 -0.22
C GLU A 63 12.95 -17.78 -0.29
N ARG A 64 14.23 -18.11 -0.12
CA ARG A 64 15.28 -17.10 -0.22
C ARG A 64 15.34 -16.56 -1.65
N GLY A 65 15.09 -15.27 -1.81
CA GLY A 65 15.15 -14.59 -3.10
C GLY A 65 13.79 -14.43 -3.78
N THR A 66 12.69 -14.83 -3.13
CA THR A 66 11.33 -14.56 -3.61
C THR A 66 11.14 -13.07 -3.88
N ASP A 67 10.79 -12.74 -5.12
CA ASP A 67 10.57 -11.37 -5.56
C ASP A 67 9.12 -10.93 -5.31
N GLN A 68 8.84 -9.63 -5.49
CA GLN A 68 7.50 -9.09 -5.24
C GLN A 68 6.42 -9.69 -6.16
N GLN A 69 6.76 -10.03 -7.40
CA GLN A 69 5.79 -10.61 -8.33
C GLN A 69 5.40 -12.03 -7.93
N GLU A 70 6.37 -12.83 -7.47
CA GLU A 70 6.13 -14.16 -6.93
C GLU A 70 5.24 -14.12 -5.69
N ARG A 71 5.50 -13.19 -4.75
CA ARG A 71 4.61 -12.98 -3.59
C ARG A 71 3.17 -12.72 -4.00
N LEU A 72 2.95 -11.77 -4.93
CA LEU A 72 1.60 -11.44 -5.40
C LEU A 72 0.92 -12.62 -6.07
N ARG A 73 1.65 -13.39 -6.89
CA ARG A 73 1.12 -14.60 -7.55
C ARG A 73 0.67 -15.63 -6.53
N VAL A 74 1.50 -15.93 -5.53
CA VAL A 74 1.14 -16.90 -4.48
C VAL A 74 -0.12 -16.45 -3.74
N LEU A 75 -0.17 -15.20 -3.28
CA LEU A 75 -1.34 -14.67 -2.58
C LEU A 75 -2.62 -14.71 -3.42
N PHE A 76 -2.51 -14.46 -4.72
CA PHE A 76 -3.66 -14.48 -5.62
C PHE A 76 -4.13 -15.91 -5.92
N TYR A 77 -3.22 -16.84 -6.26
CA TYR A 77 -3.59 -18.21 -6.58
C TYR A 77 -4.13 -19.00 -5.38
N GLU A 78 -3.60 -18.72 -4.18
CA GLU A 78 -4.10 -19.27 -2.92
C GLU A 78 -5.39 -18.56 -2.45
N GLN A 79 -5.94 -17.63 -3.24
CA GLN A 79 -7.17 -16.87 -2.96
C GLN A 79 -7.14 -16.12 -1.61
N ILE A 80 -5.95 -15.71 -1.19
CA ILE A 80 -5.74 -14.88 0.00
C ILE A 80 -6.15 -13.44 -0.31
N ILE A 81 -5.74 -12.93 -1.48
CA ILE A 81 -6.12 -11.61 -1.96
C ILE A 81 -7.08 -11.71 -3.15
N PRO A 82 -8.10 -10.85 -3.21
CA PRO A 82 -9.02 -10.78 -4.34
C PRO A 82 -8.33 -10.13 -5.55
N LYS A 83 -8.92 -10.29 -6.74
CA LYS A 83 -8.36 -9.81 -8.01
C LYS A 83 -8.11 -8.30 -7.99
N GLU A 84 -9.02 -7.55 -7.41
CA GLU A 84 -8.99 -6.10 -7.32
C GLU A 84 -7.75 -5.64 -6.56
N ILE A 85 -7.44 -6.26 -5.41
CA ILE A 85 -6.24 -5.95 -4.64
C ILE A 85 -4.97 -6.39 -5.36
N TYR A 86 -5.00 -7.57 -6.00
CA TYR A 86 -3.89 -8.04 -6.83
C TYR A 86 -3.55 -7.05 -7.97
N ASP A 87 -4.57 -6.55 -8.68
CA ASP A 87 -4.40 -5.63 -9.79
C ASP A 87 -3.82 -4.29 -9.32
N LEU A 88 -4.34 -3.71 -8.23
CA LEU A 88 -3.83 -2.45 -7.66
C LEU A 88 -2.37 -2.60 -7.20
N LEU A 89 -2.05 -3.67 -6.47
CA LEU A 89 -0.67 -3.96 -6.04
C LEU A 89 0.25 -4.14 -7.25
N THR A 90 -0.24 -4.76 -8.33
CA THR A 90 0.50 -4.95 -9.57
C THR A 90 0.77 -3.63 -10.28
N VAL A 91 -0.23 -2.75 -10.40
CA VAL A 91 -0.08 -1.42 -11.00
C VAL A 91 0.93 -0.59 -10.21
N ILE A 92 0.79 -0.52 -8.88
CA ILE A 92 1.74 0.21 -8.02
C ILE A 92 3.16 -0.33 -8.19
N ARG A 93 3.34 -1.66 -8.23
CA ARG A 93 4.64 -2.30 -8.44
C ARG A 93 5.27 -1.88 -9.77
N LEU A 94 4.52 -1.97 -10.87
CA LEU A 94 5.03 -1.67 -12.20
C LEU A 94 5.37 -0.20 -12.36
N LYS A 95 4.48 0.69 -11.92
CA LYS A 95 4.67 2.14 -12.01
C LYS A 95 5.78 2.65 -11.09
N GLY A 96 5.89 2.09 -9.88
CA GLY A 96 7.02 2.40 -9.00
C GLY A 96 8.35 1.84 -9.51
N ASN A 97 8.36 0.71 -10.23
CA ASN A 97 9.57 0.23 -10.92
C ASN A 97 10.04 1.22 -11.99
N GLU A 98 9.12 1.73 -12.82
CA GLU A 98 9.43 2.76 -13.82
C GLU A 98 10.00 4.02 -13.15
N ALA A 99 9.44 4.47 -12.03
CA ALA A 99 9.97 5.61 -11.28
C ALA A 99 11.40 5.40 -10.79
N VAL A 100 11.71 4.21 -10.26
CA VAL A 100 13.06 3.86 -9.80
C VAL A 100 14.07 3.84 -10.96
N HIS A 101 13.68 3.35 -12.13
CA HIS A 101 14.59 3.15 -13.26
C HIS A 101 14.67 4.35 -14.22
N ASN A 102 13.68 5.24 -14.22
CA ASN A 102 13.63 6.43 -15.05
C ASN A 102 13.55 7.71 -14.20
N PRO A 103 14.67 8.43 -14.01
CA PRO A 103 14.69 9.67 -13.22
C PRO A 103 13.79 10.80 -13.73
N SER A 104 13.36 10.74 -15.00
CA SER A 104 12.47 11.73 -15.61
C SER A 104 10.98 11.37 -15.52
N TYR A 105 10.67 10.15 -15.06
CA TYR A 105 9.31 9.68 -14.86
C TYR A 105 8.72 10.21 -13.55
N GLY A 106 7.40 10.34 -13.46
CA GLY A 106 6.72 10.77 -12.23
C GLY A 106 5.80 11.96 -12.47
N GLU A 107 4.65 11.72 -13.06
CA GLU A 107 3.62 12.76 -13.18
C GLU A 107 2.81 12.88 -11.88
N VAL A 108 2.50 14.11 -11.47
CA VAL A 108 1.76 14.37 -10.22
C VAL A 108 0.39 13.68 -10.21
N ASN A 109 -0.35 13.74 -11.32
CA ASN A 109 -1.68 13.11 -11.41
C ASN A 109 -1.60 11.59 -11.28
N GLU A 110 -0.58 10.98 -11.87
CA GLU A 110 -0.34 9.55 -11.76
C GLU A 110 0.08 9.16 -10.33
N ALA A 111 1.00 9.91 -9.73
CA ALA A 111 1.40 9.70 -8.34
C ALA A 111 0.22 9.81 -7.36
N LYS A 112 -0.69 10.77 -7.58
CA LYS A 112 -1.93 10.92 -6.80
C LYS A 112 -2.88 9.74 -6.99
N ALA A 113 -3.07 9.26 -8.22
CA ALA A 113 -3.90 8.10 -8.49
C ALA A 113 -3.32 6.85 -7.80
N LEU A 114 -2.01 6.61 -7.87
CA LEU A 114 -1.36 5.50 -7.18
C LEU A 114 -1.43 5.63 -5.64
N LEU A 115 -1.33 6.85 -5.12
CA LEU A 115 -1.50 7.12 -3.69
C LEU A 115 -2.92 6.76 -3.22
N HIS A 116 -3.94 7.10 -4.00
CA HIS A 116 -5.32 6.71 -3.69
C HIS A 116 -5.51 5.19 -3.77
N MET A 117 -4.93 4.52 -4.77
CA MET A 117 -4.91 3.05 -4.83
C MET A 117 -4.27 2.42 -3.58
N ALA A 118 -3.13 2.96 -3.13
CA ALA A 118 -2.45 2.50 -1.93
C ALA A 118 -3.30 2.71 -0.66
N PHE A 119 -4.00 3.85 -0.56
CA PHE A 119 -4.95 4.09 0.52
C PHE A 119 -6.08 3.04 0.53
N ARG A 120 -6.63 2.68 -0.63
CA ARG A 120 -7.66 1.62 -0.71
C ARG A 120 -7.14 0.25 -0.29
N ILE A 121 -5.92 -0.10 -0.71
CA ILE A 121 -5.26 -1.34 -0.25
C ILE A 121 -5.07 -1.30 1.26
N ALA A 122 -4.67 -0.16 1.82
CA ALA A 122 -4.49 0.03 3.26
C ALA A 122 -5.80 -0.14 4.05
N VAL A 123 -6.90 0.44 3.55
CA VAL A 123 -8.24 0.27 4.13
C VAL A 123 -8.65 -1.20 4.11
N TRP A 124 -8.58 -1.86 2.95
CA TRP A 124 -8.88 -3.29 2.84
C TRP A 124 -8.02 -4.12 3.79
N PHE A 125 -6.73 -3.81 3.89
CA PHE A 125 -5.82 -4.51 4.79
C PHE A 125 -6.23 -4.36 6.26
N MET A 126 -6.61 -3.15 6.69
CA MET A 126 -7.12 -2.89 8.05
C MET A 126 -8.45 -3.62 8.33
N GLU A 127 -9.37 -3.65 7.36
CA GLU A 127 -10.65 -4.34 7.48
C GLU A 127 -10.51 -5.86 7.57
N VAL A 128 -9.51 -6.45 6.90
CA VAL A 128 -9.30 -7.90 6.89
C VAL A 128 -8.45 -8.35 8.08
N TYR A 129 -7.35 -7.65 8.35
CA TYR A 129 -6.31 -8.10 9.29
C TYR A 129 -6.24 -7.29 10.58
N GLY A 130 -6.85 -6.11 10.62
CA GLY A 130 -6.70 -5.14 11.71
C GLY A 130 -7.82 -5.23 12.73
N ASP A 131 -8.94 -4.63 12.38
CA ASP A 131 -10.14 -4.55 13.21
C ASP A 131 -11.39 -4.69 12.32
N TRP A 132 -12.19 -5.72 12.55
CA TRP A 132 -13.40 -5.99 11.78
C TRP A 132 -14.56 -5.01 12.07
N SER A 133 -14.41 -4.18 13.10
CA SER A 133 -15.31 -3.06 13.39
C SER A 133 -14.79 -1.73 12.88
N PHE A 134 -13.65 -1.73 12.19
CA PHE A 134 -13.06 -0.55 11.59
C PHE A 134 -14.03 0.13 10.62
N GLN A 135 -14.07 1.45 10.68
CA GLN A 135 -14.75 2.28 9.71
C GLN A 135 -13.70 3.05 8.92
N ALA A 136 -13.64 2.79 7.63
CA ALA A 136 -12.71 3.45 6.73
C ALA A 136 -12.90 4.98 6.78
N PRO A 137 -11.82 5.76 7.00
CA PRO A 137 -11.90 7.20 6.82
C PRO A 137 -12.11 7.55 5.35
N GLU A 138 -12.64 8.74 5.09
CA GLU A 138 -12.69 9.29 3.73
C GLU A 138 -11.27 9.68 3.28
N TYR A 139 -10.94 9.36 2.02
CA TYR A 139 -9.68 9.77 1.44
C TYR A 139 -9.68 11.29 1.18
N ILE A 140 -8.67 11.98 1.72
CA ILE A 140 -8.44 13.39 1.50
C ILE A 140 -7.25 13.52 0.56
N GLU A 141 -7.52 13.95 -0.67
CA GLU A 141 -6.47 14.18 -1.66
C GLU A 141 -5.49 15.25 -1.17
N PRO A 142 -4.16 14.99 -1.19
CA PRO A 142 -3.19 15.99 -0.77
C PRO A 142 -3.28 17.26 -1.60
N THR A 143 -2.94 18.39 -0.99
CA THR A 143 -2.88 19.69 -1.69
C THR A 143 -1.46 20.25 -1.69
N PRO A 144 -1.05 21.06 -2.68
CA PRO A 144 0.29 21.63 -2.73
C PRO A 144 0.65 22.51 -1.52
N GLN A 145 -0.35 23.01 -0.80
CA GLN A 145 -0.21 23.95 0.32
C GLN A 145 0.01 23.28 1.67
N THR A 146 0.01 21.93 1.72
CA THR A 146 0.31 21.16 2.93
C THR A 146 1.83 21.13 3.17
N SER A 147 2.45 22.31 3.27
CA SER A 147 3.89 22.46 3.46
C SER A 147 4.22 22.38 4.95
N ILE A 148 4.92 21.31 5.33
CA ILE A 148 5.67 21.24 6.58
C ILE A 148 7.08 21.79 6.39
N THR A 149 7.75 22.10 7.49
CA THR A 149 9.17 22.47 7.46
C THR A 149 10.03 21.29 6.98
N THR A 150 11.19 21.60 6.39
CA THR A 150 12.18 20.57 6.00
C THR A 150 12.58 19.71 7.20
N ASP A 151 12.78 20.31 8.37
CA ASP A 151 13.15 19.59 9.60
C ASP A 151 12.06 18.60 10.04
N GLU A 152 10.77 18.98 9.96
CA GLU A 152 9.66 18.06 10.24
C GLU A 152 9.60 16.92 9.23
N PHE A 153 9.90 17.19 7.97
CA PHE A 153 9.90 16.17 6.93
C PHE A 153 11.04 15.17 7.13
N ASP A 154 12.24 15.66 7.43
CA ASP A 154 13.40 14.83 7.72
C ASP A 154 13.16 13.93 8.94
N GLN A 155 12.45 14.42 9.97
CA GLN A 155 12.04 13.58 11.11
C GLN A 155 11.10 12.44 10.71
N ILE A 156 10.17 12.68 9.78
CA ILE A 156 9.25 11.65 9.30
C ILE A 156 10.02 10.59 8.50
N VAL A 157 10.91 11.02 7.61
CA VAL A 157 11.76 10.11 6.83
C VAL A 157 12.66 9.29 7.75
N GLN A 158 13.32 9.92 8.73
CA GLN A 158 14.14 9.22 9.71
C GLN A 158 13.31 8.20 10.52
N SER A 159 12.12 8.59 10.97
CA SER A 159 11.20 7.69 11.67
C SER A 159 10.83 6.49 10.78
N TYR A 160 10.53 6.73 9.50
CA TYR A 160 10.24 5.66 8.55
C TYR A 160 11.43 4.70 8.41
N GLU A 161 12.65 5.20 8.20
CA GLU A 161 13.86 4.38 8.06
C GLU A 161 14.13 3.52 9.31
N GLU A 162 13.96 4.09 10.51
CA GLU A 162 14.11 3.36 11.78
C GLU A 162 13.10 2.22 11.92
N LYS A 163 11.85 2.43 11.49
CA LYS A 163 10.81 1.39 11.51
C LYS A 163 11.07 0.34 10.45
N LEU A 164 11.50 0.74 9.27
CA LEU A 164 11.86 -0.17 8.19
C LEU A 164 13.01 -1.11 8.60
N ALA A 165 14.00 -0.60 9.34
CA ALA A 165 15.08 -1.41 9.89
C ALA A 165 14.63 -2.49 10.89
N ARG A 166 13.47 -2.30 11.54
CA ARG A 166 12.90 -3.25 12.51
C ARG A 166 11.86 -4.19 11.90
N LEU A 167 11.42 -3.93 10.66
CA LEU A 167 10.33 -4.64 9.99
C LEU A 167 10.54 -6.16 9.98
N GLU A 168 11.73 -6.65 9.62
CA GLU A 168 11.97 -8.10 9.57
C GLU A 168 11.85 -8.78 10.94
N THR A 169 12.21 -8.08 12.03
CA THR A 169 12.03 -8.60 13.40
C THR A 169 10.55 -8.66 13.77
N GLU A 170 9.78 -7.66 13.35
CA GLU A 170 8.34 -7.58 13.57
C GLU A 170 7.59 -8.68 12.80
N LEU A 171 7.92 -8.88 11.52
CA LEU A 171 7.34 -9.94 10.68
C LEU A 171 7.60 -11.32 11.27
N GLU A 172 8.80 -11.56 11.80
CA GLU A 172 9.13 -12.84 12.44
C GLU A 172 8.35 -13.07 13.75
N LYS A 173 8.09 -11.99 14.51
CA LYS A 173 7.21 -12.06 15.68
C LYS A 173 5.79 -12.42 15.26
N ILE A 174 5.24 -11.76 14.24
CA ILE A 174 3.91 -12.03 13.70
C ILE A 174 3.79 -13.50 13.26
N ARG A 175 4.75 -14.00 12.47
CA ARG A 175 4.76 -15.40 12.02
C ARG A 175 4.63 -16.39 13.18
N LYS A 176 5.31 -16.14 14.31
CA LYS A 176 5.24 -17.00 15.51
C LYS A 176 3.88 -16.93 16.20
N GLU A 177 3.27 -15.75 16.24
CA GLU A 177 1.93 -15.55 16.82
C GLU A 177 0.85 -16.21 15.95
N GLN A 178 1.02 -16.22 14.63
CA GLN A 178 0.05 -16.81 13.70
C GLN A 178 -0.02 -18.34 13.74
N LEU A 179 0.99 -19.04 14.29
CA LEU A 179 1.01 -20.51 14.43
C LEU A 179 -0.20 -21.06 15.21
N TYR A 180 -0.85 -20.22 16.01
CA TYR A 180 -1.95 -20.59 16.90
C TYR A 180 -3.31 -20.07 16.42
N ILE A 181 -3.37 -19.39 15.28
CA ILE A 181 -4.62 -18.87 14.72
C ILE A 181 -5.43 -20.02 14.12
N SER A 182 -6.73 -20.00 14.41
CA SER A 182 -7.65 -21.04 13.97
C SER A 182 -7.95 -20.94 12.46
N SER A 183 -8.30 -22.08 11.85
CA SER A 183 -8.80 -22.08 10.47
C SER A 183 -10.08 -21.27 10.30
N GLU A 184 -10.89 -21.13 11.36
CA GLU A 184 -12.10 -20.31 11.38
C GLU A 184 -11.79 -18.81 11.23
N GLU A 185 -10.75 -18.32 11.90
CA GLU A 185 -10.31 -16.93 11.76
C GLU A 185 -9.79 -16.64 10.35
N LYS A 186 -8.99 -17.55 9.77
CA LYS A 186 -8.55 -17.44 8.37
C LYS A 186 -9.74 -17.45 7.39
N GLN A 187 -10.77 -18.24 7.68
CA GLN A 187 -12.00 -18.26 6.88
C GLN A 187 -12.77 -16.93 6.99
N LYS A 188 -12.90 -16.36 8.20
CA LYS A 188 -13.53 -15.05 8.38
C LYS A 188 -12.78 -13.96 7.64
N ARG A 189 -11.44 -13.96 7.63
CA ARG A 189 -10.64 -13.02 6.83
C ARG A 189 -11.02 -13.08 5.35
N ARG A 190 -11.18 -14.27 4.78
CA ARG A 190 -11.64 -14.43 3.39
C ARG A 190 -13.02 -13.84 3.17
N GLU A 191 -13.97 -14.07 4.07
CA GLU A 191 -15.33 -13.53 3.98
C GLU A 191 -15.38 -12.00 4.13
N PHE A 192 -14.55 -11.42 5.02
CA PHE A 192 -14.39 -9.98 5.14
C PHE A 192 -13.75 -9.39 3.89
N SER A 193 -12.70 -10.02 3.38
CA SER A 193 -12.00 -9.61 2.16
C SER A 193 -12.97 -9.52 0.96
N GLN A 194 -13.81 -10.53 0.76
CA GLN A 194 -14.81 -10.51 -0.31
C GLN A 194 -15.86 -9.39 -0.14
N ARG A 195 -16.28 -9.10 1.10
CA ARG A 195 -17.23 -8.02 1.39
C ARG A 195 -16.62 -6.63 1.20
N ALA A 196 -15.37 -6.45 1.60
CA ALA A 196 -14.63 -5.19 1.46
C ALA A 196 -14.52 -4.77 -0.02
N ILE A 197 -14.43 -5.74 -0.93
CA ILE A 197 -14.35 -5.47 -2.37
C ILE A 197 -15.70 -5.30 -3.05
N ALA A 198 -16.81 -5.71 -2.42
CA ALA A 198 -18.13 -5.62 -3.06
C ALA A 198 -18.54 -4.19 -3.46
N ASN A 199 -17.99 -3.17 -2.79
CA ASN A 199 -18.25 -1.75 -3.05
C ASN A 199 -17.00 -0.99 -3.55
N PHE A 200 -16.07 -1.70 -4.20
CA PHE A 200 -14.80 -1.10 -4.65
C PHE A 200 -14.99 -0.21 -5.89
N GLU A 201 -15.48 1.01 -5.67
CA GLU A 201 -15.68 1.99 -6.75
C GLU A 201 -14.41 2.79 -6.99
N LEU A 202 -13.72 2.47 -8.10
CA LEU A 202 -12.53 3.17 -8.52
C LEU A 202 -12.88 4.51 -9.19
N THR A 203 -12.03 5.50 -8.96
CA THR A 203 -12.10 6.77 -9.69
C THR A 203 -11.73 6.60 -11.16
N GLU A 204 -12.05 7.58 -12.00
CA GLU A 204 -11.66 7.58 -13.42
C GLU A 204 -10.13 7.44 -13.59
N ALA A 205 -9.36 8.18 -12.79
CA ALA A 205 -7.90 8.15 -12.84
C ALA A 205 -7.34 6.77 -12.48
N GLU A 206 -7.88 6.14 -11.42
CA GLU A 206 -7.49 4.78 -11.02
C GLU A 206 -7.85 3.74 -12.09
N THR A 207 -9.07 3.84 -12.62
CA THR A 207 -9.58 2.97 -13.68
C THR A 207 -8.74 3.08 -14.95
N ARG A 208 -8.32 4.29 -15.33
CA ARG A 208 -7.45 4.53 -16.48
C ARG A 208 -6.10 3.82 -16.31
N LEU A 209 -5.44 3.97 -15.16
CA LEU A 209 -4.16 3.31 -14.91
C LEU A 209 -4.27 1.78 -14.99
N LEU A 210 -5.37 1.20 -14.49
CA LEU A 210 -5.62 -0.23 -14.58
C LEU A 210 -5.86 -0.69 -16.02
N ILE A 211 -6.73 0.00 -16.75
CA ILE A 211 -7.03 -0.35 -18.15
C ILE A 211 -5.78 -0.22 -19.01
N ASP A 212 -5.02 0.87 -18.87
CA ASP A 212 -3.78 1.07 -19.62
C ASP A 212 -2.79 -0.07 -19.33
N GLN A 213 -2.71 -0.52 -18.08
CA GLN A 213 -1.86 -1.65 -17.74
C GLN A 213 -2.37 -2.97 -18.34
N GLN A 214 -3.67 -3.21 -18.33
CA GLN A 214 -4.28 -4.40 -18.95
C GLN A 214 -4.07 -4.42 -20.47
N LEU A 215 -4.13 -3.27 -21.13
CA LEU A 215 -3.84 -3.14 -22.56
C LEU A 215 -2.37 -3.46 -22.87
N ARG A 216 -1.43 -2.97 -22.04
CA ARG A 216 -0.01 -3.36 -22.14
C ARG A 216 0.20 -4.85 -22.01
N ASP A 217 -0.39 -5.45 -20.98
CA ASP A 217 -0.23 -6.88 -20.70
C ASP A 217 -0.82 -7.76 -21.82
N ALA A 218 -1.88 -7.28 -22.50
CA ALA A 218 -2.46 -7.94 -23.66
C ALA A 218 -1.65 -7.74 -24.96
N GLY A 219 -0.62 -6.89 -24.95
CA GLY A 219 0.19 -6.54 -26.12
C GLY A 219 -0.46 -5.53 -27.07
N TRP A 220 -1.38 -4.70 -26.58
CA TRP A 220 -2.18 -3.78 -27.40
C TRP A 220 -1.55 -2.38 -27.56
N GLU A 221 -0.45 -2.07 -26.89
CA GLU A 221 0.28 -0.81 -27.12
C GLU A 221 1.17 -0.91 -28.37
N HIS A 222 0.62 -0.48 -29.52
CA HIS A 222 1.44 0.00 -30.63
C HIS A 222 1.88 1.42 -30.29
N SER A 223 3.20 1.65 -30.28
CA SER A 223 3.80 2.97 -30.12
C SER A 223 3.13 3.99 -31.04
N CYS A 224 2.63 5.08 -30.48
CA CYS A 224 2.30 6.28 -31.22
C CYS A 224 3.03 7.47 -30.60
#